data_AF-A0AAW0MGM4-F1
#
_entry.id   AF-A0AAW0MGM4-F1
#
_cell.length_a   1.000
_cell.length_b   1.000
_cell.length_c   1.000
_cell.angle_alpha   90.00
_cell.angle_beta   90.00
_cell.angle_gamma   90.00
#
_symmetry.space_group_name_H-M   'P 1'
#
loop_
_entity.id
_entity.type
_entity.pdbx_description
1 polymer ?
#
loop_
_entity_poly.entity_id
_entity_poly.type
_entity_poly.pdbx_seq_one_letter_code
_entity_poly.pdbx_strand_id
1 'polypeptide(L)'
;MDNHTSHETACNQTEAWSWLYAMQPFYMCAICFLGILGNSFVLVVFLLERRRTSVADIYLGNLALADLLMLSCLPFWIVTIFNEFHWTFGCTWGNALDIVEQLSTYIGYSNSSLNPFLYVIVGKQFKQRARDVLRAASCKRWERSRSGYSSGNVTSRQYESTKI
;
A
#
# COMPACT_ATOMS: atom_id res chain seq x y z
N MET A 1 24.71 39.85 32.93
CA MET A 1 23.26 39.67 33.21
C MET A 1 22.84 38.28 32.71
N ASP A 2 23.43 37.21 33.24
CA ASP A 2 23.48 35.92 32.50
C ASP A 2 23.21 34.68 33.40
N ASN A 3 22.93 34.90 34.69
CA ASN A 3 22.79 33.80 35.66
C ASN A 3 21.34 33.32 35.84
N HIS A 4 20.35 34.13 35.48
CA HIS A 4 18.92 33.78 35.60
C HIS A 4 18.43 32.90 34.44
N THR A 5 18.84 33.22 33.20
CA THR A 5 18.44 32.48 31.99
C THR A 5 18.98 31.05 31.95
N SER A 6 20.16 30.80 32.52
CA SER A 6 20.78 29.47 32.56
C SER A 6 20.02 28.48 33.48
N HIS A 7 19.53 28.96 34.63
CA HIS A 7 18.75 28.14 35.56
C HIS A 7 17.32 27.86 35.04
N GLU A 8 16.70 28.83 34.38
CA GLU A 8 15.38 28.65 33.75
C GLU A 8 15.44 27.63 32.61
N THR A 9 16.47 27.72 31.75
CA THR A 9 16.62 26.79 30.62
C THR A 9 16.87 25.36 31.08
N ALA A 10 17.66 25.16 32.15
CA ALA A 10 17.92 23.84 32.72
C ALA A 10 16.66 23.20 33.34
N CYS A 11 15.88 23.94 34.15
CA CYS A 11 14.63 23.42 34.72
C CYS A 11 13.58 23.11 33.64
N ASN A 12 13.43 24.00 32.65
CA ASN A 12 12.45 23.82 31.59
C ASN A 12 12.80 22.63 30.69
N GLN A 13 14.10 22.35 30.51
CA GLN A 13 14.58 21.17 29.79
C GLN A 13 14.23 19.89 30.55
N THR A 14 14.50 19.79 31.86
CA THR A 14 14.18 18.61 32.68
C THR A 14 12.67 18.34 32.77
N GLU A 15 11.84 19.39 32.92
CA GLU A 15 10.39 19.28 32.89
C GLU A 15 9.88 18.78 31.54
N ALA A 16 10.39 19.34 30.43
CA ALA A 16 9.98 18.87 29.09
C ALA A 16 10.30 17.38 28.87
N TRP A 17 11.45 16.91 29.34
CA TRP A 17 11.80 15.49 29.28
C TRP A 17 10.85 14.62 30.11
N SER A 18 10.47 15.03 31.31
CA SER A 18 9.55 14.25 32.15
C SER A 18 8.15 14.17 31.53
N TRP A 19 7.63 15.27 30.98
CA TRP A 19 6.39 15.27 30.21
C TRP A 19 6.46 14.38 28.98
N LEU A 20 7.58 14.42 28.24
CA LEU A 20 7.80 13.54 27.10
C LEU A 20 7.83 12.07 27.51
N TYR A 21 8.59 11.68 28.54
CA TYR A 21 8.62 10.32 29.04
C TYR A 21 7.27 9.84 29.58
N ALA A 22 6.48 10.73 30.18
CA ALA A 22 5.14 10.42 30.65
C ALA A 22 4.15 10.23 29.49
N MET A 23 4.15 11.14 28.51
CA MET A 23 3.20 11.12 27.38
C MET A 23 3.54 10.12 26.28
N GLN A 24 4.83 9.84 26.08
CA GLN A 24 5.32 8.95 25.03
C GLN A 24 4.73 7.54 25.07
N PRO A 25 4.70 6.80 26.21
CA PRO A 25 4.10 5.48 26.25
C PRO A 25 2.59 5.51 25.95
N PHE A 26 1.86 6.53 26.39
CA PHE A 26 0.43 6.66 26.05
C PHE A 26 0.20 6.82 24.55
N TYR A 27 1.00 7.66 23.90
CA TYR A 27 0.94 7.86 22.45
C TYR A 27 1.29 6.59 21.68
N MET A 28 2.36 5.89 22.10
CA MET A 28 2.76 4.62 21.49
C MET A 28 1.70 3.54 21.67
N CYS A 29 1.08 3.43 22.85
CA CYS A 29 -0.05 2.52 23.10
C CYS A 29 -1.26 2.84 22.21
N ALA A 30 -1.61 4.12 22.06
CA ALA A 30 -2.71 4.54 21.21
C ALA A 30 -2.46 4.17 19.73
N ILE A 31 -1.25 4.43 19.22
CA ILE A 31 -0.86 4.03 17.86
C ILE A 31 -0.87 2.51 17.71
N CYS A 32 -0.33 1.77 18.68
CA CYS A 32 -0.35 0.30 18.64
C CYS A 32 -1.78 -0.23 18.57
N PHE A 33 -2.68 0.29 19.40
CA PHE A 33 -4.08 -0.14 19.40
C PHE A 33 -4.79 0.18 18.08
N LEU A 34 -4.70 1.43 17.61
CA LEU A 34 -5.28 1.85 16.34
C LEU A 34 -4.70 1.08 15.15
N GLY A 35 -3.39 0.87 15.15
CA GLY A 35 -2.69 0.14 14.12
C GLY A 35 -3.02 -1.36 14.12
N ILE A 36 -3.12 -2.00 15.29
CA ILE A 36 -3.54 -3.41 15.38
C ILE A 36 -4.98 -3.55 14.91
N LEU A 37 -5.90 -2.69 15.36
CA LEU A 37 -7.29 -2.72 14.91
C LEU A 37 -7.42 -2.54 13.40
N GLY A 38 -6.75 -1.51 12.84
CA GLY A 38 -6.80 -1.21 11.42
C GLY A 38 -6.20 -2.33 10.56
N ASN A 39 -4.99 -2.76 10.87
CA ASN A 39 -4.30 -3.79 10.09
C ASN A 39 -4.96 -5.17 10.26
N SER A 40 -5.48 -5.50 11.45
CA SER A 40 -6.24 -6.74 11.65
C SER A 40 -7.54 -6.73 10.87
N PHE A 41 -8.25 -5.60 10.81
CA PHE A 41 -9.47 -5.48 10.01
C PHE A 41 -9.17 -5.71 8.53
N VAL A 42 -8.13 -5.07 7.99
CA VAL A 42 -7.67 -5.27 6.61
C VAL A 42 -7.32 -6.73 6.35
N LEU A 43 -6.58 -7.37 7.27
CA LEU A 43 -6.20 -8.77 7.16
C LEU A 43 -7.42 -9.70 7.19
N VAL A 44 -8.38 -9.47 8.08
CA VAL A 44 -9.62 -10.26 8.19
C VAL A 44 -10.46 -10.13 6.93
N VAL A 45 -10.70 -8.91 6.45
CA VAL A 45 -11.44 -8.66 5.20
C VAL A 45 -10.75 -9.37 4.03
N PHE A 46 -9.42 -9.29 3.95
CA PHE A 46 -8.65 -10.02 2.94
C PHE A 46 -8.81 -11.55 3.04
N LEU A 47 -8.76 -12.11 4.26
CA LEU A 47 -8.94 -13.55 4.49
C LEU A 47 -10.37 -14.02 4.13
N LEU A 48 -11.37 -13.16 4.30
CA LEU A 48 -12.77 -13.44 3.94
C LEU A 48 -13.01 -13.35 2.42
N GLU A 49 -12.35 -12.44 1.71
CA GLU A 49 -12.51 -12.21 0.27
C GLU A 49 -11.69 -13.19 -0.62
N ARG A 50 -11.22 -14.31 -0.05
CA ARG A 50 -10.26 -15.27 -0.63
C ARG A 50 -10.66 -15.94 -1.96
N ARG A 51 -11.77 -15.54 -2.60
CA ARG A 51 -12.28 -16.13 -3.85
C ARG A 51 -11.61 -15.62 -5.14
N ARG A 52 -10.93 -14.46 -5.13
CA ARG A 52 -10.32 -13.84 -6.33
C ARG A 52 -9.05 -13.06 -5.97
N THR A 53 -7.97 -13.73 -5.55
CA THR A 53 -6.75 -13.02 -5.12
C THR A 53 -6.07 -12.28 -6.29
N SER A 54 -6.11 -10.96 -6.28
CA SER A 54 -5.31 -10.11 -7.16
C SER A 54 -3.91 -9.88 -6.58
N VAL A 55 -2.97 -9.47 -7.41
CA VAL A 55 -1.60 -9.11 -6.98
C VAL A 55 -1.64 -7.96 -5.97
N ALA A 56 -2.59 -7.03 -6.12
CA ALA A 56 -2.78 -5.93 -5.18
C ALA A 56 -3.23 -6.42 -3.78
N ASP A 57 -4.06 -7.46 -3.72
CA ASP A 57 -4.57 -7.99 -2.46
C ASP A 57 -3.46 -8.73 -1.69
N ILE A 58 -2.56 -9.42 -2.40
CA ILE A 58 -1.37 -10.05 -1.81
C ILE A 58 -0.45 -8.99 -1.21
N TYR A 59 -0.26 -7.85 -1.90
CA TYR A 59 0.53 -6.74 -1.40
C TYR A 59 -0.08 -6.12 -0.12
N LEU A 60 -1.40 -5.87 -0.14
CA LEU A 60 -2.15 -5.37 1.00
C LEU A 60 -2.06 -6.32 2.21
N GLY A 61 -2.16 -7.63 1.97
CA GLY A 61 -1.99 -8.64 3.02
C GLY A 61 -0.57 -8.69 3.60
N ASN A 62 0.46 -8.64 2.76
CA ASN A 62 1.86 -8.59 3.19
C ASN A 62 2.17 -7.31 3.98
N LEU A 63 1.62 -6.17 3.55
CA LEU A 63 1.78 -4.90 4.25
C LEU A 63 1.14 -4.98 5.64
N ALA A 64 -0.12 -5.41 5.72
CA ALA A 64 -0.83 -5.56 6.99
C ALA A 64 -0.12 -6.52 7.95
N LEU A 65 0.47 -7.62 7.43
CA LEU A 65 1.23 -8.56 8.24
C LEU A 65 2.53 -7.93 8.79
N ALA A 66 3.30 -7.21 7.96
CA ALA A 66 4.51 -6.51 8.39
C ALA A 66 4.21 -5.45 9.46
N ASP A 67 3.13 -4.70 9.28
CA ASP A 67 2.67 -3.69 10.24
C ASP A 67 2.24 -4.32 11.57
N LEU A 68 1.50 -5.44 11.55
CA LEU A 68 1.13 -6.16 12.76
C LEU A 68 2.35 -6.69 13.51
N LEU A 69 3.34 -7.25 12.80
CA LEU A 69 4.59 -7.72 13.40
C LEU A 69 5.35 -6.55 14.04
N MET A 70 5.51 -5.44 13.33
CA MET A 70 6.20 -4.26 13.84
C MET A 70 5.49 -3.64 15.06
N LEU A 71 4.17 -3.49 15.01
CA LEU A 71 3.36 -2.95 16.11
C LEU A 71 3.36 -3.89 17.34
N SER A 72 3.49 -5.20 17.14
CA SER A 72 3.61 -6.15 18.24
C SER A 72 4.98 -6.08 18.95
N CYS A 73 6.04 -5.66 18.24
CA CYS A 73 7.38 -5.48 18.79
C CYS A 73 7.54 -4.17 19.58
N LEU A 74 6.82 -3.12 19.22
CA LEU A 74 6.84 -1.81 19.88
C LEU A 74 6.60 -1.85 21.42
N PRO A 75 5.54 -2.46 21.96
CA PRO A 75 5.33 -2.52 23.40
C PRO A 75 6.43 -3.33 24.10
N PHE A 76 6.97 -4.34 23.42
CA PHE A 76 8.08 -5.12 23.96
C PHE A 76 9.38 -4.30 24.04
N TRP A 77 9.68 -3.52 23.01
CA TRP A 77 10.81 -2.58 23.00
C TRP A 77 10.71 -1.57 24.14
N ILE A 78 9.51 -1.03 24.39
CA ILE A 78 9.25 -0.12 25.51
C ILE A 78 9.61 -0.79 26.83
N VAL A 79 9.11 -1.99 27.09
CA VAL A 79 9.41 -2.74 28.33
C VAL A 79 10.91 -3.02 28.47
N THR A 80 11.60 -3.30 27.37
CA THR A 80 13.06 -3.58 27.37
C THR A 80 13.88 -2.34 27.75
N ILE A 81 13.53 -1.17 27.19
CA ILE A 81 14.18 0.10 27.50
C ILE A 81 13.89 0.51 28.95
N PHE A 82 12.65 0.36 29.42
CA PHE A 82 12.26 0.68 30.79
C PHE A 82 12.98 -0.19 31.82
N ASN A 83 13.33 -1.42 31.46
CA ASN A 83 14.06 -2.33 32.34
C ASN A 83 15.58 -2.17 32.23
N GLU A 84 16.09 -1.06 31.67
CA GLU A 84 17.53 -0.79 31.49
C GLU A 84 18.29 -1.91 30.75
N PHE A 85 17.64 -2.59 29.80
CA PHE A 85 18.17 -3.79 29.13
C PHE A 85 18.43 -4.99 30.06
N HIS A 86 17.92 -4.99 31.30
CA HIS A 86 17.84 -6.21 32.08
C HIS A 86 16.78 -7.14 31.48
N TRP A 87 17.25 -8.16 30.76
CA TRP A 87 16.40 -9.17 30.14
C TRP A 87 15.78 -10.11 31.18
N THR A 88 14.54 -9.83 31.55
CA THR A 88 13.72 -10.72 32.41
C THR A 88 13.13 -11.91 31.64
N PHE A 89 13.06 -11.83 30.30
CA PHE A 89 12.50 -12.88 29.43
C PHE A 89 13.55 -13.85 28.86
N GLY A 90 14.83 -13.70 29.24
CA GLY A 90 15.94 -14.54 28.78
C GLY A 90 16.44 -14.23 27.36
N CYS A 91 17.63 -14.72 27.01
CA CYS A 91 18.31 -14.43 25.73
C CYS A 91 17.53 -14.88 24.49
N THR A 92 16.68 -15.90 24.62
CA THR A 92 15.87 -16.45 23.52
C THR A 92 14.84 -15.44 23.01
N TRP A 93 14.26 -14.67 23.91
CA TRP A 93 13.24 -13.69 23.56
C TRP A 93 13.84 -12.48 22.85
N GLY A 94 15.04 -12.05 23.26
CA GLY A 94 15.82 -11.04 22.55
C GLY A 94 16.08 -11.38 21.09
N ASN A 95 16.62 -12.58 20.85
CA ASN A 95 16.84 -13.08 19.50
C ASN A 95 15.53 -13.18 18.69
N ALA A 96 14.42 -13.56 19.33
CA ALA A 96 13.14 -13.66 18.64
C ALA A 96 12.67 -12.30 18.11
N LEU A 97 12.92 -11.21 18.82
CA LEU A 97 12.51 -9.86 18.37
C LEU A 97 13.38 -9.35 17.24
N ASP A 98 14.69 -9.55 17.33
CA ASP A 98 15.61 -9.25 16.24
C ASP A 98 15.20 -10.00 14.96
N ILE A 99 14.81 -11.27 15.10
CA ILE A 99 14.30 -12.08 13.99
C ILE A 99 12.99 -11.51 13.45
N VAL A 100 12.05 -11.10 14.32
CA VAL A 100 10.76 -10.53 13.87
C VAL A 100 10.96 -9.18 13.18
N GLU A 101 11.87 -8.35 13.65
CA GLU A 101 12.21 -7.07 13.02
C GLU A 101 12.85 -7.28 11.64
N GLN A 102 13.81 -8.19 11.53
CA GLN A 102 14.38 -8.60 10.25
C GLN A 102 13.31 -9.13 9.31
N LEU A 103 12.43 -10.00 9.80
CA LEU A 103 11.35 -10.59 9.00
C LEU A 103 10.38 -9.52 8.49
N SER A 104 9.96 -8.58 9.35
CA SER A 104 9.10 -7.46 8.94
C SER A 104 9.77 -6.61 7.86
N THR A 105 11.06 -6.33 8.02
CA THR A 105 11.87 -5.60 7.03
C THR A 105 11.93 -6.34 5.68
N TYR A 106 12.16 -7.66 5.71
CA TYR A 106 12.16 -8.48 4.49
C TYR A 106 10.80 -8.52 3.79
N ILE A 107 9.70 -8.56 4.56
CA ILE A 107 8.34 -8.46 4.00
C ILE A 107 8.14 -7.09 3.33
N GLY A 108 8.61 -6.00 3.94
CA GLY A 108 8.58 -4.66 3.36
C GLY A 108 9.38 -4.53 2.06
N TYR A 109 10.58 -5.11 2.01
CA TYR A 109 11.39 -5.17 0.78
C TYR A 109 10.73 -6.03 -0.30
N SER A 110 10.10 -7.13 0.09
CA SER A 110 9.33 -7.96 -0.83
C SER A 110 8.18 -7.16 -1.45
N ASN A 111 7.46 -6.39 -0.64
CA ASN A 111 6.41 -5.47 -1.12
C ASN A 111 6.96 -4.46 -2.13
N SER A 112 8.09 -3.82 -1.83
CA SER A 112 8.69 -2.82 -2.74
C SER A 112 9.19 -3.45 -4.04
N SER A 113 9.77 -4.65 -3.97
CA SER A 113 10.28 -5.41 -5.11
C SER A 113 9.17 -5.92 -6.03
N LEU A 114 7.94 -6.02 -5.53
CA LEU A 114 6.77 -6.41 -6.31
C LEU A 114 6.17 -5.25 -7.12
N ASN A 115 6.57 -3.98 -6.87
CA ASN A 115 6.08 -2.82 -7.62
C ASN A 115 6.32 -2.91 -9.15
N PRO A 116 7.51 -3.32 -9.66
CA PRO A 116 7.73 -3.54 -11.09
C PRO A 116 6.88 -4.69 -11.65
N PHE A 117 6.70 -5.77 -10.88
CA PHE A 117 5.86 -6.90 -11.28
C PHE A 117 4.39 -6.49 -11.37
N LEU A 118 3.90 -5.71 -10.42
CA LEU A 118 2.58 -5.08 -10.45
C LEU A 118 2.43 -4.22 -11.71
N TYR A 119 3.42 -3.38 -12.01
CA TYR A 119 3.38 -2.51 -13.18
C TYR A 119 3.36 -3.31 -14.50
N VAL A 120 4.08 -4.42 -14.58
CA VAL A 120 4.06 -5.32 -15.75
C VAL A 120 2.73 -6.07 -15.87
N ILE A 121 2.16 -6.54 -14.76
CA ILE A 121 0.91 -7.31 -14.76
C ILE A 121 -0.29 -6.39 -15.01
N VAL A 122 -0.44 -5.31 -14.24
CA VAL A 122 -1.46 -4.27 -14.43
C VAL A 122 -1.27 -3.59 -15.78
N GLY A 123 -0.03 -3.30 -16.18
CA GLY A 123 0.29 -2.75 -17.48
C GLY A 123 -0.14 -3.67 -18.62
N LYS A 124 0.03 -5.00 -18.50
CA LYS A 124 -0.46 -5.96 -19.49
C LYS A 124 -1.99 -5.99 -19.53
N GLN A 125 -2.66 -6.02 -18.38
CA GLN A 125 -4.12 -6.08 -18.31
C GLN A 125 -4.79 -4.78 -18.82
N PHE A 126 -4.25 -3.63 -18.43
CA PHE A 126 -4.71 -2.32 -18.90
C PHE A 126 -4.40 -2.12 -20.38
N LYS A 127 -3.20 -2.50 -20.85
CA LYS A 127 -2.81 -2.42 -22.27
C LYS A 127 -3.55 -3.44 -23.14
N GLN A 128 -4.02 -4.56 -22.59
CA GLN A 128 -4.91 -5.49 -23.28
C GLN A 128 -6.31 -4.88 -23.41
N ARG A 129 -6.92 -4.43 -22.31
CA ARG A 129 -8.25 -3.81 -22.35
C ARG A 129 -8.29 -2.52 -23.18
N ALA A 130 -7.25 -1.68 -23.09
CA ALA A 130 -7.13 -0.49 -23.93
C ALA A 130 -6.99 -0.85 -25.42
N ARG A 131 -6.25 -1.93 -25.76
CA ARG A 131 -6.19 -2.44 -27.14
C ARG A 131 -7.53 -2.93 -27.63
N ASP A 132 -8.29 -3.61 -26.78
CA ASP A 132 -9.60 -4.15 -27.15
C ASP A 132 -10.61 -3.03 -27.42
N VAL A 133 -10.60 -1.97 -26.60
CA VAL A 133 -11.40 -0.76 -26.82
C VAL A 133 -10.97 -0.03 -28.09
N LEU A 134 -9.66 0.13 -28.33
CA LEU A 134 -9.14 0.74 -29.55
C LEU A 134 -9.53 -0.07 -30.80
N ARG A 135 -9.40 -1.40 -30.77
CA ARG A 135 -9.81 -2.28 -31.88
C ARG A 135 -11.31 -2.18 -32.16
N ALA A 136 -12.14 -2.16 -31.12
CA ALA A 136 -13.58 -1.97 -31.26
C ALA A 136 -13.93 -0.59 -31.86
N ALA A 137 -13.23 0.46 -31.44
CA ALA A 137 -13.39 1.82 -31.99
C ALA A 137 -12.92 1.90 -33.45
N SER A 138 -11.79 1.28 -33.80
CA SER A 138 -11.29 1.19 -35.17
C SER A 138 -12.25 0.43 -36.08
N CYS A 139 -12.86 -0.67 -35.60
CA CYS A 139 -13.85 -1.43 -36.34
C CYS A 139 -15.12 -0.60 -36.59
N LYS A 140 -15.66 0.07 -35.55
CA LYS A 140 -16.79 1.01 -35.71
C LYS A 140 -16.48 2.17 -36.66
N ARG A 141 -15.25 2.70 -36.63
CA ARG A 141 -14.84 3.78 -37.53
C ARG A 141 -14.73 3.29 -38.98
N TRP A 142 -14.20 2.09 -39.20
CA TRP A 142 -14.12 1.49 -40.53
C TRP A 142 -15.50 1.17 -41.12
N GLU A 143 -16.42 0.65 -40.31
CA GLU A 143 -17.80 0.36 -40.71
C GLU A 143 -18.57 1.63 -41.08
N ARG A 144 -18.36 2.72 -40.34
CA ARG A 144 -18.92 4.05 -40.66
C ARG A 144 -18.35 4.62 -41.97
N SER A 145 -17.07 4.42 -42.26
CA SER A 145 -16.49 4.77 -43.57
C SER A 145 -17.04 3.93 -44.72
N ARG A 146 -17.34 2.64 -44.49
CA ARG A 146 -17.89 1.75 -45.52
C ARG A 146 -19.37 2.04 -45.82
N SER A 147 -20.15 2.40 -44.80
CA SER A 147 -21.54 2.83 -44.97
C SER A 147 -21.66 4.17 -45.72
N GLY A 148 -20.68 5.08 -45.57
CA GLY A 148 -20.62 6.31 -46.36
C GLY A 148 -20.28 6.09 -47.83
N TYR A 149 -19.47 5.08 -48.16
CA TYR A 149 -19.10 4.76 -49.54
C TYR A 149 -20.19 3.94 -50.27
N SER A 150 -20.95 3.11 -49.55
CA SER A 150 -22.05 2.35 -50.16
C SER A 150 -23.26 3.21 -50.55
N SER A 151 -23.38 4.44 -50.01
CA SER A 151 -24.42 5.39 -50.43
C SER A 151 -24.04 6.21 -51.68
N GLY A 152 -22.80 6.07 -52.18
CA GLY A 152 -22.31 6.80 -53.35
C GLY A 152 -22.34 6.04 -54.68
N ASN A 153 -22.63 4.72 -54.66
CA ASN A 153 -22.54 3.86 -55.84
C ASN A 153 -23.87 3.22 -56.30
N VAL A 154 -25.02 3.65 -55.75
CA VAL A 154 -26.34 3.15 -56.18
C VAL A 154 -27.04 4.09 -57.18
N THR A 155 -26.60 5.32 -57.35
CA THR A 155 -27.25 6.30 -58.25
C THR A 155 -26.55 6.55 -59.59
N SER A 156 -25.48 5.83 -59.91
CA SER A 156 -24.70 6.04 -61.15
C SER A 156 -24.71 4.86 -62.12
N ARG A 157 -25.58 3.86 -61.94
CA ARG A 157 -25.83 2.79 -62.92
C ARG A 157 -27.19 2.83 -63.61
N GLN A 158 -28.06 3.80 -63.29
CA GLN A 158 -29.42 3.84 -63.85
C GLN A 158 -29.58 4.71 -65.11
N TYR A 159 -28.58 5.53 -65.52
CA TYR A 159 -28.76 6.50 -66.63
C TYR A 159 -28.36 6.00 -68.03
N GLU A 160 -27.67 4.86 -68.14
CA GLU A 160 -27.12 4.37 -69.41
C GLU A 160 -27.88 3.16 -70.01
N SER A 161 -29.14 2.95 -69.60
CA SER A 161 -30.01 1.89 -70.13
C SER A 161 -31.45 2.39 -70.32
N THR A 162 -31.63 3.57 -70.92
CA THR A 162 -32.96 4.05 -71.38
C THR A 162 -32.88 4.93 -72.64
N LYS A 163 -31.93 4.64 -73.53
CA LYS A 163 -31.99 5.10 -74.92
C LYS A 163 -31.92 3.88 -75.84
N ILE A 164 -33.08 3.27 -76.04
CA ILE A 164 -33.44 2.49 -77.23
C ILE A 164 -34.66 3.19 -77.81
#